data_AF-A0A7V2W4M5-F1
#
_entry.id   AF-A0A7V2W4M5-F1
#
_cell.length_a   1.000
_cell.length_b   1.000
_cell.length_c   1.000
_cell.angle_alpha   90.00
_cell.angle_beta   90.00
_cell.angle_gamma   90.00
#
_symmetry.space_group_name_H-M   'P 1'
#
loop_
_entity.id
_entity.type
_entity.pdbx_description
1 polymer ?
#
loop_
_entity_poly.entity_id
_entity_poly.type
_entity_poly.pdbx_seq_one_letter_code
_entity_poly.pdbx_strand_id
1 'polypeptide(L)'
;MIKNILNSARTNIAKSELETAISEMLIYLKGSPRHSDLIIISQNYHSLQKEKTKGLLTYEQGNIQKNRIANSLLELINQLDKEATEGYLNNLEKPKNNISTIEDLLDILSVTGEAFVAQAKIRNLLVANMCSRLNIKNRLEYEVFFSTYFPKMNSEERRLHNTIRSYTENILSKYNQKALDLINENKSIKKEIPKLKDLELHLIIWMGKYSGVFQDTPSMSLVYVGVEEGVPFPRGIEGELKLYLQK
;
A
#
# COMPACT_ATOMS: atom_id res chain seq x y z
N MET A 1 1.64 -3.95 -15.18
CA MET A 1 0.32 -3.94 -15.85
C MET A 1 -0.83 -4.15 -14.85
N ILE A 2 -0.80 -5.23 -14.05
CA ILE A 2 -1.83 -5.57 -13.05
C ILE A 2 -2.12 -4.42 -12.06
N LYS A 3 -1.08 -3.85 -11.44
CA LYS A 3 -1.20 -2.76 -10.46
C LYS A 3 -1.94 -1.51 -11.01
N ASN A 4 -1.75 -1.18 -12.28
CA ASN A 4 -2.40 -0.03 -12.89
C ASN A 4 -3.92 -0.23 -13.02
N ILE A 5 -4.34 -1.46 -13.34
CA ILE A 5 -5.75 -1.82 -13.48
C ILE A 5 -6.42 -1.83 -12.09
N LEU A 6 -5.78 -2.42 -11.08
CA LEU A 6 -6.32 -2.42 -9.71
C LEU A 6 -6.44 -0.99 -9.14
N ASN A 7 -5.48 -0.11 -9.41
CA ASN A 7 -5.54 1.30 -9.00
C ASN A 7 -6.60 2.10 -9.76
N SER A 8 -6.80 1.82 -11.05
CA SER A 8 -7.90 2.39 -11.84
C SER A 8 -9.26 2.01 -11.23
N ALA A 9 -9.47 0.72 -10.97
CA ALA A 9 -10.69 0.22 -10.36
C ALA A 9 -10.98 0.85 -8.99
N ARG A 10 -9.97 0.98 -8.12
CA ARG A 10 -10.10 1.70 -6.83
C ARG A 10 -10.52 3.16 -7.01
N THR A 11 -9.95 3.84 -8.00
CA THR A 11 -10.28 5.23 -8.32
C THR A 11 -11.74 5.36 -8.76
N ASN A 12 -12.20 4.47 -9.63
CA ASN A 12 -13.58 4.43 -10.10
C ASN A 12 -14.56 4.12 -8.94
N ILE A 13 -14.20 3.20 -8.03
CA ILE A 13 -15.00 2.93 -6.81
C ILE A 13 -15.11 4.19 -5.93
N ALA A 14 -14.00 4.90 -5.70
CA ALA A 14 -14.00 6.13 -4.90
C ALA A 14 -14.87 7.24 -5.51
N LYS A 15 -14.95 7.30 -6.84
CA LYS A 15 -15.84 8.20 -7.59
C LYS A 15 -17.29 7.72 -7.68
N SER A 16 -17.64 6.59 -7.06
CA SER A 16 -18.96 5.95 -7.15
C SER A 16 -19.33 5.44 -8.56
N GLU A 17 -18.34 5.21 -9.41
CA GLU A 17 -18.42 4.72 -10.79
C GLU A 17 -18.25 3.18 -10.82
N LEU A 18 -19.12 2.47 -10.10
CA LEU A 18 -19.00 1.01 -9.92
C LEU A 18 -19.09 0.22 -11.22
N GLU A 19 -19.92 0.65 -12.17
CA GLU A 19 -20.06 -0.02 -13.46
C GLU A 19 -18.73 -0.04 -14.22
N THR A 20 -18.07 1.11 -14.33
CA THR A 20 -16.75 1.23 -14.96
C THR A 20 -15.72 0.36 -14.25
N ALA A 21 -15.69 0.39 -12.91
CA ALA A 21 -14.78 -0.44 -12.12
C ALA A 21 -15.00 -1.95 -12.37
N ILE A 22 -16.26 -2.39 -12.43
CA ILE A 22 -16.62 -3.79 -12.68
C ILE A 22 -16.24 -4.19 -14.11
N SER A 23 -16.53 -3.36 -15.12
CA SER A 23 -16.21 -3.64 -16.51
C SER A 23 -14.70 -3.75 -16.76
N GLU A 24 -13.91 -2.84 -16.22
CA GLU A 24 -12.43 -2.90 -16.30
C GLU A 24 -11.91 -4.20 -15.68
N MET A 25 -12.41 -4.55 -14.49
CA MET A 25 -12.00 -5.76 -13.78
C MET A 25 -12.45 -7.04 -14.50
N LEU A 26 -13.61 -7.05 -15.17
CA LEU A 26 -14.12 -8.23 -15.88
C LEU A 26 -13.27 -8.57 -17.09
N ILE A 27 -12.81 -7.55 -17.81
CA ILE A 27 -11.86 -7.70 -18.93
C ILE A 27 -10.56 -8.30 -18.40
N TYR A 28 -10.05 -7.74 -17.31
CA TYR A 28 -8.77 -8.15 -16.72
C TYR A 28 -8.79 -9.57 -16.15
N LEU A 29 -9.84 -9.93 -15.41
CA LEU A 29 -9.94 -11.24 -14.77
C LEU A 29 -10.43 -12.35 -15.71
N LYS A 30 -10.65 -12.08 -16.99
CA LYS A 30 -11.15 -13.08 -17.94
C LYS A 30 -10.21 -14.30 -17.98
N GLY A 31 -10.75 -15.47 -17.65
CA GLY A 31 -9.99 -16.72 -17.58
C GLY A 31 -9.19 -16.91 -16.28
N SER A 32 -9.26 -15.98 -15.33
CA SER A 32 -8.68 -16.16 -13.99
C SER A 32 -9.63 -16.94 -13.06
N PRO A 33 -9.11 -17.61 -12.02
CA PRO A 33 -9.95 -18.26 -11.00
C PRO A 33 -10.88 -17.28 -10.27
N ARG A 34 -10.49 -16.01 -10.17
CA ARG A 34 -11.26 -14.92 -9.53
C ARG A 34 -12.32 -14.29 -10.43
N HIS A 35 -12.45 -14.75 -11.67
CA HIS A 35 -13.46 -14.25 -12.59
C HIS A 35 -14.89 -14.52 -12.10
N SER A 36 -15.13 -15.69 -11.49
CA SER A 36 -16.43 -16.06 -10.93
C SER A 36 -16.88 -15.13 -9.81
N ASP A 37 -15.96 -14.74 -8.93
CA ASP A 37 -16.23 -13.84 -7.80
C ASP A 37 -16.69 -12.47 -8.32
N LEU A 38 -16.05 -11.99 -9.38
CA LEU A 38 -16.43 -10.73 -10.02
C LEU A 38 -17.74 -10.81 -10.80
N ILE A 39 -18.06 -11.97 -11.41
CA ILE A 39 -19.37 -12.18 -12.05
C ILE A 39 -20.49 -12.05 -11.02
N ILE A 40 -20.33 -12.60 -9.81
CA ILE A 40 -21.32 -12.49 -8.74
C ILE A 40 -21.53 -11.02 -8.35
N ILE A 41 -20.44 -10.27 -8.17
CA ILE A 41 -20.49 -8.83 -7.86
C ILE A 41 -21.23 -8.05 -8.97
N SER A 42 -20.93 -8.37 -10.24
CA SER A 42 -21.60 -7.78 -11.41
C SER A 42 -23.10 -8.08 -11.43
N GLN A 43 -23.51 -9.32 -11.18
CA GLN A 43 -24.91 -9.72 -11.10
C GLN A 43 -25.66 -8.99 -9.98
N ASN A 44 -25.03 -8.81 -8.82
CA ASN A 44 -25.61 -8.03 -7.71
C ASN A 44 -25.79 -6.56 -8.09
N TYR A 45 -24.82 -5.97 -8.80
CA TYR A 45 -24.93 -4.60 -9.30
C TYR A 45 -26.06 -4.43 -10.31
N HIS A 46 -26.19 -5.33 -11.30
CA HIS A 46 -27.29 -5.28 -12.26
C HIS A 46 -28.66 -5.49 -11.60
N SER A 47 -28.74 -6.35 -10.58
CA SER A 47 -29.97 -6.56 -9.81
C SER A 47 -30.38 -5.28 -9.07
N LEU A 48 -29.44 -4.61 -8.41
CA LEU A 48 -29.65 -3.31 -7.78
C LEU A 48 -30.15 -2.26 -8.80
N GLN A 49 -29.55 -2.17 -9.98
CA GLN A 49 -29.99 -1.22 -11.02
C GLN A 49 -31.41 -1.52 -11.50
N LYS A 50 -31.76 -2.80 -11.65
CA LYS A 50 -33.11 -3.23 -12.03
C LYS A 50 -34.14 -2.89 -10.94
N GLU A 51 -33.81 -3.11 -9.67
CA GLU A 51 -34.69 -2.76 -8.54
C GLU A 51 -34.89 -1.25 -8.41
N LYS A 52 -33.83 -0.44 -8.59
CA LYS A 52 -33.93 1.02 -8.64
C LYS A 52 -34.84 1.50 -9.78
N THR A 53 -34.68 0.93 -10.97
CA THR A 53 -35.49 1.29 -12.15
C THR A 53 -36.97 0.98 -11.93
N LYS A 54 -37.26 -0.11 -11.20
CA LYS A 54 -38.64 -0.50 -10.86
C LYS A 54 -39.22 0.27 -9.67
N GLY A 55 -38.46 1.17 -9.03
CA GLY A 55 -38.90 1.90 -7.83
C GLY A 55 -39.10 1.01 -6.60
N LEU A 56 -38.48 -0.17 -6.56
CA LEU A 56 -38.65 -1.15 -5.47
C LEU A 56 -37.78 -0.83 -4.24
N LEU A 57 -36.83 0.09 -4.38
CA LEU A 57 -35.93 0.50 -3.32
C LEU A 57 -36.08 1.99 -3.05
N THR A 58 -36.11 2.34 -1.77
CA THR A 58 -35.89 3.73 -1.35
C THR A 58 -34.46 4.16 -1.70
N TYR A 59 -34.24 5.48 -1.77
CA TYR A 59 -32.92 6.05 -2.02
C TYR A 59 -31.87 5.55 -1.01
N GLU A 60 -32.23 5.51 0.27
CA GLU A 60 -31.36 5.05 1.35
C GLU A 60 -31.01 3.56 1.22
N GLN A 61 -32.01 2.70 0.99
CA GLN A 61 -31.78 1.26 0.76
C GLN A 61 -30.89 1.01 -0.46
N GLY A 62 -31.11 1.77 -1.54
CA GLY A 62 -30.29 1.69 -2.74
C GLY A 62 -28.83 2.08 -2.49
N ASN A 63 -28.59 3.11 -1.67
CA ASN A 63 -27.23 3.51 -1.28
C ASN A 63 -26.55 2.48 -0.38
N ILE A 64 -27.27 1.89 0.57
CA ILE A 64 -26.73 0.82 1.43
C ILE A 64 -26.29 -0.38 0.58
N GLN A 65 -27.14 -0.83 -0.34
CA GLN A 65 -26.79 -1.95 -1.23
C GLN A 65 -25.62 -1.59 -2.17
N LYS A 66 -25.59 -0.37 -2.73
CA LYS A 66 -24.48 0.11 -3.56
C LYS A 66 -23.16 0.06 -2.80
N ASN A 67 -23.15 0.51 -1.54
CA ASN A 67 -21.95 0.50 -0.70
C ASN A 67 -21.50 -0.93 -0.34
N ARG A 68 -22.44 -1.86 -0.13
CA ARG A 68 -22.09 -3.28 0.07
C ARG A 68 -21.38 -3.86 -1.15
N ILE A 69 -21.89 -3.60 -2.36
CA ILE A 69 -21.27 -4.04 -3.61
C ILE A 69 -19.87 -3.42 -3.78
N ALA A 70 -19.74 -2.12 -3.49
CA ALA A 70 -18.44 -1.43 -3.53
C ALA A 70 -17.41 -2.08 -2.59
N ASN A 71 -17.83 -2.45 -1.37
CA ASN A 71 -16.95 -3.10 -0.41
C ASN A 71 -16.54 -4.51 -0.86
N SER A 72 -17.46 -5.32 -1.37
CA SER A 72 -17.13 -6.64 -1.93
C SER A 72 -16.13 -6.54 -3.09
N LEU A 73 -16.27 -5.51 -3.93
CA LEU A 73 -15.31 -5.27 -5.01
C LEU A 73 -13.93 -4.84 -4.49
N LEU A 74 -13.88 -4.00 -3.46
CA LEU A 74 -12.62 -3.61 -2.81
C LEU A 74 -11.93 -4.80 -2.12
N GLU A 75 -12.69 -5.66 -1.46
CA GLU A 75 -12.17 -6.89 -0.85
C GLU A 75 -11.53 -7.81 -1.90
N LEU A 76 -12.21 -8.03 -3.02
CA LEU A 76 -11.67 -8.81 -4.13
C LEU A 76 -10.39 -8.19 -4.70
N ILE A 77 -10.36 -6.87 -4.91
CA ILE A 77 -9.17 -6.14 -5.37
C ILE A 77 -8.00 -6.33 -4.38
N ASN A 78 -8.27 -6.28 -3.07
CA ASN A 78 -7.25 -6.46 -2.05
C ASN A 78 -6.73 -7.91 -1.99
N GLN A 79 -7.60 -8.91 -2.20
CA GLN A 79 -7.19 -10.30 -2.34
C GLN A 79 -6.29 -10.50 -3.56
N LEU A 80 -6.64 -9.92 -4.71
CA LEU A 80 -5.82 -9.96 -5.92
C LEU A 80 -4.46 -9.31 -5.72
N ASP A 81 -4.39 -8.18 -5.01
CA ASP A 81 -3.12 -7.55 -4.64
C ASP A 81 -2.30 -8.46 -3.72
N LYS A 82 -2.94 -9.13 -2.76
CA LYS A 82 -2.27 -10.08 -1.87
C LYS A 82 -1.74 -11.29 -2.64
N GLU A 83 -2.52 -11.88 -3.52
CA GLU A 83 -2.12 -13.02 -4.36
C GLU A 83 -1.00 -12.64 -5.34
N ALA A 84 -1.09 -11.47 -5.97
CA ALA A 84 -0.02 -10.97 -6.83
C ALA A 84 1.27 -10.73 -6.04
N THR A 85 1.15 -10.26 -4.78
CA THR A 85 2.28 -10.12 -3.87
C THR A 85 2.85 -11.49 -3.51
N GLU A 86 2.03 -12.43 -3.04
CA GLU A 86 2.45 -13.79 -2.65
C GLU A 86 3.04 -14.60 -3.82
N GLY A 87 2.46 -14.51 -5.02
CA GLY A 87 2.98 -15.15 -6.23
C GLY A 87 4.30 -14.54 -6.70
N TYR A 88 4.50 -13.23 -6.55
CA TYR A 88 5.80 -12.61 -6.75
C TYR A 88 6.78 -13.08 -5.68
N LEU A 89 6.36 -13.13 -4.40
CA LEU A 89 7.19 -13.56 -3.28
C LEU A 89 7.73 -14.98 -3.46
N ASN A 90 6.92 -15.92 -3.93
CA ASN A 90 7.30 -17.32 -4.16
C ASN A 90 8.27 -17.50 -5.33
N ASN A 91 8.30 -16.60 -6.31
CA ASN A 91 9.25 -16.67 -7.44
C ASN A 91 10.67 -16.19 -7.09
N LEU A 92 10.87 -15.66 -5.88
CA LEU A 92 12.11 -15.07 -5.42
C LEU A 92 13.00 -16.03 -4.61
N GLU A 93 12.52 -17.21 -4.21
CA GLU A 93 13.24 -18.18 -3.35
C GLU A 93 14.20 -19.14 -4.08
N LYS A 94 14.46 -18.96 -5.38
CA LYS A 94 15.45 -19.78 -6.10
C LYS A 94 16.87 -19.22 -5.88
N PRO A 95 17.93 -20.05 -5.92
CA PRO A 95 19.30 -19.54 -5.87
C PRO A 95 19.51 -18.56 -7.04
N LYS A 96 19.59 -17.28 -6.71
CA LYS A 96 19.66 -16.18 -7.68
C LYS A 96 21.10 -15.77 -7.89
N ASN A 97 21.46 -15.49 -9.14
CA ASN A 97 22.74 -14.84 -9.43
C ASN A 97 22.67 -13.36 -8.97
N ASN A 98 23.83 -12.71 -8.86
CA ASN A 98 23.89 -11.31 -8.42
C ASN A 98 23.02 -10.38 -9.27
N ILE A 99 22.94 -10.61 -10.59
CA ILE A 99 22.15 -9.78 -11.52
C ILE A 99 20.66 -9.82 -11.13
N SER A 100 20.07 -11.01 -11.04
CA SER A 100 18.66 -11.16 -10.66
C SER A 100 18.36 -10.59 -9.27
N THR A 101 19.29 -10.73 -8.31
CA THR A 101 19.15 -10.11 -6.98
C THR A 101 19.06 -8.59 -7.08
N ILE A 102 19.87 -7.96 -7.94
CA ILE A 102 19.87 -6.50 -8.14
C ILE A 102 18.60 -6.04 -8.83
N GLU A 103 18.10 -6.78 -9.83
CA GLU A 103 16.82 -6.51 -10.48
C GLU A 103 15.67 -6.55 -9.47
N ASP A 104 15.63 -7.58 -8.63
CA ASP A 104 14.62 -7.71 -7.58
C ASP A 104 14.69 -6.56 -6.57
N LEU A 105 15.90 -6.18 -6.15
CA LEU A 105 16.09 -5.04 -5.26
C LEU A 105 15.58 -3.74 -5.88
N LEU A 106 15.87 -3.50 -7.16
CA LEU A 106 15.34 -2.32 -7.88
C LEU A 106 13.81 -2.31 -7.92
N ASP A 107 13.18 -3.45 -8.20
CA ASP A 107 11.73 -3.60 -8.19
C ASP A 107 11.15 -3.33 -6.80
N ILE A 108 11.75 -3.89 -5.76
CA ILE A 108 11.33 -3.68 -4.37
C ILE A 108 11.45 -2.21 -3.96
N LEU A 109 12.56 -1.56 -4.28
CA LEU A 109 12.77 -0.14 -3.99
C LEU A 109 11.77 0.75 -4.73
N SER A 110 11.44 0.41 -5.98
CA SER A 110 10.40 1.10 -6.73
C SER A 110 9.03 1.00 -6.04
N VAL A 111 8.62 -0.22 -5.66
CA VAL A 111 7.33 -0.46 -5.00
C VAL A 111 7.23 0.23 -3.64
N THR A 112 8.27 0.13 -2.83
CA THR A 112 8.29 0.75 -1.49
C THR A 112 8.35 2.27 -1.59
N GLY A 113 9.08 2.82 -2.55
CA GLY A 113 9.09 4.25 -2.85
C GLY A 113 7.71 4.79 -3.24
N GLU A 114 7.02 4.13 -4.17
CA GLU A 114 5.65 4.50 -4.56
C GLU A 114 4.67 4.42 -3.38
N ALA A 115 4.74 3.35 -2.59
CA ALA A 115 3.90 3.16 -1.41
C ALA A 115 4.14 4.27 -0.37
N PHE A 116 5.40 4.63 -0.12
CA PHE A 116 5.76 5.72 0.79
C PHE A 116 5.23 7.07 0.29
N VAL A 117 5.34 7.37 -1.00
CA VAL A 117 4.80 8.60 -1.59
C VAL A 117 3.27 8.67 -1.45
N ALA A 118 2.58 7.56 -1.72
CA ALA A 118 1.13 7.49 -1.52
C ALA A 118 0.75 7.71 -0.05
N GLN A 119 1.45 7.04 0.86
CA GLN A 119 1.27 7.19 2.30
C GLN A 119 1.48 8.65 2.76
N ALA A 120 2.54 9.31 2.28
CA ALA A 120 2.85 10.70 2.62
C ALA A 120 1.77 11.69 2.14
N LYS A 121 1.17 11.44 0.97
CA LYS A 121 0.04 12.26 0.47
C LYS A 121 -1.18 12.15 1.37
N ILE A 122 -1.55 10.93 1.77
CA ILE A 122 -2.69 10.69 2.67
C ILE A 122 -2.42 11.29 4.06
N ARG A 123 -1.20 11.14 4.58
CA ARG A 123 -0.76 11.78 5.82
C ARG A 123 -0.95 13.30 5.77
N ASN A 124 -0.48 13.96 4.71
CA ASN A 124 -0.62 15.41 4.56
C ASN A 124 -2.09 15.84 4.55
N LEU A 125 -2.95 15.09 3.84
CA LEU A 125 -4.39 15.33 3.81
C LEU A 125 -5.03 15.18 5.21
N LEU A 126 -4.70 14.10 5.91
CA LEU A 126 -5.20 13.85 7.27
C LEU A 126 -4.81 14.98 8.23
N VAL A 127 -3.54 15.39 8.22
CA VAL A 127 -3.05 16.49 9.06
C VAL A 127 -3.75 17.81 8.72
N ALA A 128 -3.92 18.11 7.44
CA ALA A 128 -4.63 19.33 7.01
C ALA A 128 -6.09 19.35 7.49
N ASN A 129 -6.80 18.23 7.36
CA ASN A 129 -8.18 18.09 7.82
C ASN A 129 -8.29 18.29 9.34
N MET A 130 -7.40 17.64 10.10
CA MET A 130 -7.38 17.76 11.56
C MET A 130 -7.01 19.18 12.02
N CYS A 131 -6.03 19.82 11.38
CA CYS A 131 -5.64 21.19 11.72
C CYS A 131 -6.78 22.18 11.49
N SER A 132 -7.48 22.05 10.37
CA SER A 132 -8.66 22.88 10.06
C SER A 132 -9.77 22.66 11.09
N ARG A 133 -10.14 21.40 11.34
CA ARG A 133 -11.28 21.07 12.22
C ARG A 133 -11.02 21.37 13.69
N LEU A 134 -9.81 21.10 14.18
CA LEU A 134 -9.43 21.28 15.59
C LEU A 134 -8.78 22.63 15.86
N ASN A 135 -8.65 23.51 14.85
CA ASN A 135 -7.96 24.79 14.93
C ASN A 135 -6.54 24.68 15.51
N ILE A 136 -5.79 23.66 15.08
CA ILE A 136 -4.42 23.41 15.54
C ILE A 136 -3.48 24.37 14.81
N LYS A 137 -2.74 25.18 15.57
CA LYS A 137 -1.78 26.17 15.01
C LYS A 137 -0.32 25.74 15.15
N ASN A 138 -0.04 24.81 16.04
CA ASN A 138 1.32 24.36 16.31
C ASN A 138 1.78 23.39 15.23
N ARG A 139 2.99 23.60 14.69
CA ARG A 139 3.67 22.59 13.87
C ARG A 139 4.37 21.61 14.80
N LEU A 140 3.95 20.36 14.75
CA LEU A 140 4.55 19.24 15.45
C LEU A 140 5.11 18.25 14.42
N GLU A 141 6.12 17.50 14.82
CA GLU A 141 6.53 16.30 14.09
C GLU A 141 5.37 15.30 14.02
N TYR A 142 5.26 14.54 12.93
CA TYR A 142 4.07 13.73 12.66
C TYR A 142 3.81 12.65 13.71
N GLU A 143 4.86 12.02 14.27
CA GLU A 143 4.70 11.01 15.32
C GLU A 143 4.09 11.63 16.59
N VAL A 144 4.60 12.81 17.00
CA VAL A 144 4.06 13.59 18.12
C VAL A 144 2.63 14.07 17.82
N PHE A 145 2.39 14.54 16.58
CA PHE A 145 1.07 14.98 16.13
C PHE A 145 0.03 13.87 16.27
N PHE A 146 0.30 12.69 15.72
CA PHE A 146 -0.66 11.60 15.78
C PHE A 146 -0.80 11.03 17.18
N SER A 147 0.26 10.90 17.97
CA SER A 147 0.16 10.52 19.38
C SER A 147 -0.76 11.47 20.17
N THR A 148 -0.60 12.78 19.96
CA THR A 148 -1.39 13.82 20.66
C THR A 148 -2.86 13.85 20.23
N TYR A 149 -3.13 13.75 18.92
CA TYR A 149 -4.46 14.04 18.37
C TYR A 149 -5.25 12.80 17.93
N PHE A 150 -4.68 11.60 17.95
CA PHE A 150 -5.36 10.36 17.59
C PHE A 150 -6.69 10.13 18.35
N PRO A 151 -6.79 10.38 19.68
CA PRO A 151 -8.06 10.24 20.39
C PRO A 151 -9.15 11.17 19.86
N LYS A 152 -8.78 12.32 19.27
CA LYS A 152 -9.68 13.36 18.77
C LYS A 152 -10.08 13.17 17.31
N MET A 153 -9.62 12.11 16.64
CA MET A 153 -9.99 11.83 15.26
C MET A 153 -11.47 11.46 15.15
N ASN A 154 -12.14 12.04 14.15
CA ASN A 154 -13.46 11.61 13.72
C ASN A 154 -13.38 10.33 12.86
N SER A 155 -14.53 9.81 12.40
CA SER A 155 -14.58 8.57 11.63
C SER A 155 -13.80 8.62 10.32
N GLU A 156 -13.91 9.71 9.56
CA GLU A 156 -13.19 9.88 8.28
C GLU A 156 -11.68 9.99 8.49
N GLU A 157 -11.25 10.73 9.51
CA GLU A 157 -9.83 10.85 9.85
C GLU A 157 -9.23 9.54 10.34
N ARG A 158 -9.99 8.75 11.14
CA ARG A 158 -9.58 7.38 11.51
C ARG A 158 -9.47 6.48 10.28
N ARG A 159 -10.36 6.64 9.29
CA ARG A 159 -10.28 5.89 8.03
C ARG A 159 -9.00 6.22 7.25
N LEU A 160 -8.66 7.50 7.14
CA LEU A 160 -7.40 7.93 6.51
C LEU A 160 -6.19 7.41 7.29
N HIS A 161 -6.20 7.52 8.62
CA HIS A 161 -5.15 6.99 9.50
C HIS A 161 -4.95 5.48 9.30
N ASN A 162 -6.03 4.70 9.34
CA ASN A 162 -5.99 3.26 9.10
C ASN A 162 -5.50 2.91 7.69
N THR A 163 -5.81 3.74 6.70
CA THR A 163 -5.30 3.56 5.33
C THR A 163 -3.78 3.73 5.31
N ILE A 164 -3.25 4.80 5.91
CA ILE A 164 -1.80 5.03 6.06
C ILE A 164 -1.15 3.83 6.77
N ARG A 165 -1.75 3.38 7.87
CA ARG A 165 -1.25 2.25 8.67
C ARG A 165 -1.21 0.95 7.85
N SER A 166 -2.24 0.69 7.04
CA SER A 166 -2.30 -0.46 6.14
C SER A 166 -1.18 -0.46 5.10
N TYR A 167 -0.77 0.70 4.55
CA TYR A 167 0.42 0.77 3.68
C TYR A 167 1.68 0.29 4.42
N THR A 168 1.88 0.70 5.67
CA THR A 168 3.02 0.23 6.47
C THR A 168 2.95 -1.27 6.73
N GLU A 169 1.81 -1.78 7.19
CA GLU A 169 1.66 -3.18 7.62
C GLU A 169 1.66 -4.17 6.45
N ASN A 170 1.04 -3.81 5.34
CA ASN A 170 0.75 -4.77 4.27
C ASN A 170 1.68 -4.64 3.07
N ILE A 171 2.36 -3.50 2.91
CA ILE A 171 3.26 -3.24 1.78
C ILE A 171 4.68 -3.01 2.30
N LEU A 172 4.90 -1.92 3.03
CA LEU A 172 6.27 -1.52 3.40
C LEU A 172 6.97 -2.59 4.24
N SER A 173 6.32 -3.14 5.26
CA SER A 173 6.94 -4.15 6.13
C SER A 173 7.41 -5.39 5.37
N LYS A 174 6.58 -5.91 4.47
CA LYS A 174 6.86 -7.13 3.70
C LYS A 174 7.98 -6.92 2.71
N TYR A 175 7.91 -5.82 1.97
CA TYR A 175 8.91 -5.51 0.94
C TYR A 175 10.25 -5.07 1.56
N ASN A 176 10.23 -4.34 2.67
CA ASN A 176 11.45 -3.96 3.40
C ASN A 176 12.14 -5.18 4.02
N GLN A 177 11.40 -6.08 4.65
CA GLN A 177 11.97 -7.35 5.16
C GLN A 177 12.61 -8.13 4.01
N LYS A 178 11.93 -8.19 2.86
CA LYS A 178 12.47 -8.89 1.70
C LYS A 178 13.75 -8.27 1.14
N ALA A 179 13.80 -6.94 1.02
CA ALA A 179 15.01 -6.25 0.60
C ALA A 179 16.17 -6.59 1.56
N LEU A 180 15.90 -6.63 2.86
CA LEU A 180 16.88 -7.00 3.87
C LEU A 180 17.34 -8.46 3.71
N ASP A 181 16.43 -9.39 3.46
CA ASP A 181 16.74 -10.80 3.22
C ASP A 181 17.63 -10.97 1.98
N LEU A 182 17.27 -10.34 0.86
CA LEU A 182 18.07 -10.37 -0.38
C LEU A 182 19.50 -9.85 -0.17
N ILE A 183 19.65 -8.77 0.60
CA ILE A 183 20.96 -8.18 0.92
C ILE A 183 21.77 -9.12 1.84
N ASN A 184 21.11 -9.78 2.79
CA ASN A 184 21.74 -10.70 3.73
C ASN A 184 22.22 -12.00 3.08
N GLU A 185 21.45 -12.53 2.13
CA GLU A 185 21.77 -13.75 1.38
C GLU A 185 22.90 -13.51 0.38
N ASN A 186 23.02 -12.30 -0.17
CA ASN A 186 23.97 -11.97 -1.24
C ASN A 186 25.11 -11.05 -0.78
N LYS A 187 25.83 -11.46 0.28
CA LYS A 187 26.88 -10.63 0.93
C LYS A 187 28.02 -10.20 0.01
N SER A 188 28.29 -10.94 -1.06
CA SER A 188 29.31 -10.62 -2.07
C SER A 188 29.03 -9.27 -2.74
N ILE A 189 27.77 -8.98 -3.06
CA ILE A 189 27.32 -7.76 -3.75
C ILE A 189 27.62 -6.50 -2.92
N LYS A 190 27.58 -6.60 -1.58
CA LYS A 190 27.92 -5.50 -0.67
C LYS A 190 29.37 -5.00 -0.80
N LYS A 191 30.26 -5.79 -1.41
CA LYS A 191 31.63 -5.36 -1.72
C LYS A 191 31.69 -4.49 -2.98
N GLU A 192 30.76 -4.71 -3.90
CA GLU A 192 30.73 -4.04 -5.20
C GLU A 192 29.82 -2.80 -5.20
N ILE A 193 28.82 -2.77 -4.31
CA ILE A 193 27.86 -1.67 -4.14
C ILE A 193 27.89 -1.20 -2.68
N PRO A 194 28.76 -0.24 -2.33
CA PRO A 194 28.95 0.19 -0.94
C PRO A 194 27.68 0.66 -0.24
N LYS A 195 26.77 1.35 -0.96
CA LYS A 195 25.50 1.85 -0.38
C LYS A 195 24.52 0.75 0.03
N LEU A 196 24.73 -0.51 -0.37
CA LEU A 196 23.92 -1.60 0.16
C LEU A 196 24.09 -1.79 1.67
N LYS A 197 25.25 -1.41 2.24
CA LYS A 197 25.44 -1.42 3.69
C LYS A 197 24.59 -0.36 4.39
N ASP A 198 24.47 0.81 3.78
CA ASP A 198 23.63 1.90 4.30
C ASP A 198 22.15 1.52 4.20
N LEU A 199 21.74 0.89 3.08
CA LEU A 199 20.38 0.39 2.89
C LEU A 199 20.06 -0.72 3.91
N GLU A 200 20.98 -1.66 4.11
CA GLU A 200 20.85 -2.73 5.10
C GLU A 200 20.64 -2.16 6.51
N LEU A 201 21.48 -1.20 6.93
CA LEU A 201 21.34 -0.57 8.24
C LEU A 201 20.01 0.16 8.39
N HIS A 202 19.59 0.90 7.35
CA HIS A 202 18.29 1.58 7.33
C HIS A 202 17.13 0.58 7.50
N LEU A 203 17.15 -0.52 6.75
CA LEU A 203 16.11 -1.56 6.80
C LEU A 203 16.07 -2.27 8.15
N ILE A 204 17.23 -2.57 8.76
CA ILE A 204 17.30 -3.19 10.09
C ILE A 204 16.62 -2.30 11.13
N ILE A 205 16.93 -1.01 11.14
CA ILE A 205 16.35 -0.07 12.11
C ILE A 205 14.85 0.11 11.83
N TRP A 206 14.47 0.20 10.55
CA TRP A 206 13.07 0.28 10.14
C TRP A 206 12.28 -0.92 10.63
N MET A 207 12.79 -2.14 10.42
CA MET A 207 12.15 -3.38 10.87
C MET A 207 12.07 -3.45 12.39
N GLY A 208 13.11 -3.02 13.11
CA GLY A 208 13.11 -2.95 14.56
C GLY A 208 12.06 -1.98 15.12
N LYS A 209 11.91 -0.80 14.52
CA LYS A 209 10.87 0.18 14.92
C LYS A 209 9.47 -0.32 14.55
N TYR A 210 9.33 -0.99 13.41
CA TYR A 210 8.07 -1.60 12.99
C TYR A 210 7.60 -2.66 13.99
N SER A 211 8.45 -3.64 14.32
CA SER A 211 8.07 -4.73 15.23
C SER A 211 8.02 -4.32 16.70
N GLY A 212 8.93 -3.44 17.14
CA GLY A 212 9.07 -3.09 18.56
C GLY A 212 8.20 -1.93 19.04
N VAL A 213 7.71 -1.07 18.14
CA VAL A 213 6.95 0.15 18.54
C VAL A 213 5.65 0.26 17.76
N PHE A 214 5.71 0.18 16.44
CA PHE A 214 4.57 0.51 15.59
C PHE A 214 3.40 -0.46 15.77
N GLN A 215 3.67 -1.78 15.85
CA GLN A 215 2.61 -2.77 15.98
C GLN A 215 1.73 -2.53 17.21
N ASP A 216 2.35 -2.20 18.34
CA ASP A 216 1.68 -2.00 19.63
C ASP A 216 1.21 -0.56 19.89
N THR A 217 1.44 0.36 18.93
CA THR A 217 1.08 1.78 19.06
C THR A 217 0.03 2.18 18.03
N PRO A 218 -1.29 2.04 18.31
CA PRO A 218 -2.36 2.35 17.36
C PRO A 218 -2.39 3.81 16.89
N SER A 219 -1.87 4.74 17.69
CA SER A 219 -1.76 6.14 17.30
C SER A 219 -0.71 6.37 16.21
N MET A 220 0.27 5.48 16.07
CA MET A 220 1.29 5.52 15.04
C MET A 220 0.74 4.94 13.73
N SER A 221 0.74 5.76 12.67
CA SER A 221 0.26 5.36 11.34
C SER A 221 1.37 5.06 10.34
N LEU A 222 2.62 5.40 10.66
CA LEU A 222 3.76 5.31 9.74
C LEU A 222 5.06 5.10 10.53
N VAL A 223 6.13 4.67 9.87
CA VAL A 223 7.44 4.43 10.50
C VAL A 223 8.46 5.36 9.84
N TYR A 224 8.99 6.31 10.60
CA TYR A 224 10.15 7.10 10.18
C TYR A 224 11.44 6.53 10.75
N VAL A 225 12.46 6.52 9.91
CA VAL A 225 13.84 6.24 10.30
C VAL A 225 14.72 7.33 9.71
N GLY A 226 15.52 7.97 10.54
CA GLY A 226 16.60 8.85 10.09
C GLY A 226 16.58 10.28 10.60
N VAL A 227 15.49 10.74 11.25
CA VAL A 227 15.49 12.04 11.95
C VAL A 227 16.03 11.86 13.36
N GLU A 228 15.46 10.92 14.12
CA GLU A 228 15.88 10.65 15.49
C GLU A 228 17.03 9.63 15.54
N GLU A 229 16.97 8.62 14.67
CA GLU A 229 17.90 7.49 14.67
C GLU A 229 19.16 7.75 13.82
N GLY A 230 19.20 8.85 13.06
CA GLY A 230 20.38 9.24 12.27
C GLY A 230 20.71 8.34 11.07
N VAL A 231 19.83 7.41 10.69
CA VAL A 231 20.01 6.49 9.56
C VAL A 231 18.98 6.76 8.45
N PRO A 232 19.19 7.80 7.62
CA PRO A 232 18.29 8.10 6.51
C PRO A 232 18.37 7.02 5.42
N PHE A 233 17.34 6.96 4.58
CA PHE A 233 17.38 6.14 3.38
C PHE A 233 18.55 6.59 2.46
N PRO A 234 19.38 5.67 1.93
CA PRO A 234 20.60 6.03 1.20
C PRO A 234 20.29 6.65 -0.15
N ARG A 235 20.62 7.93 -0.33
CA ARG A 235 20.35 8.65 -1.58
C ARG A 235 21.14 8.06 -2.76
N GLY A 236 20.43 7.79 -3.85
CA GLY A 236 21.04 7.35 -5.11
C GLY A 236 21.47 5.89 -5.14
N ILE A 237 21.01 5.06 -4.20
CA ILE A 237 21.25 3.61 -4.23
C ILE A 237 20.72 2.99 -5.54
N GLU A 238 19.56 3.44 -6.02
CA GLU A 238 18.96 2.95 -7.27
C GLU A 238 19.84 3.22 -8.49
N GLY A 239 20.60 4.32 -8.46
CA GLY A 239 21.58 4.64 -9.49
C GLY A 239 22.75 3.65 -9.51
N GLU A 240 23.29 3.31 -8.33
CA GLU A 240 24.39 2.34 -8.21
C GLU A 240 23.96 0.92 -8.62
N LEU A 241 22.74 0.51 -8.22
CA LEU A 241 22.16 -0.76 -8.64
C LEU A 241 22.02 -0.83 -10.17
N LYS A 242 21.52 0.23 -10.82
CA LYS A 242 21.41 0.30 -12.28
C LYS A 242 22.76 0.27 -12.99
N LEU A 243 23.77 0.97 -12.44
CA LEU A 243 25.14 0.95 -12.99
C LEU A 243 25.76 -0.45 -12.89
N TYR A 244 25.47 -1.19 -11.82
CA TYR A 244 25.95 -2.57 -11.68
C TYR A 244 25.41 -3.47 -12.79
N LEU A 245 24.13 -3.34 -13.18
CA LEU A 245 23.50 -4.12 -14.24
C LEU A 245 24.03 -3.82 -15.65
N GLN A 246 24.78 -2.73 -15.83
CA GLN A 246 25.35 -2.32 -17.12
C GLN A 246 26.78 -2.79 -17.34
N LYS A 247 27.40 -3.41 -16.33
CA LYS A 247 28.74 -4.02 -16.41
C LYS A 247 28.67 -5.38 -17.09
#